data_AF-A0AAW8P7K6-F1
#
_entry.id   AF-A0AAW8P7K6-F1
#
_cell.length_a   1.000
_cell.length_b   1.000
_cell.length_c   1.000
_cell.angle_alpha   90.00
_cell.angle_beta   90.00
_cell.angle_gamma   90.00
#
_symmetry.space_group_name_H-M   'P 1'
#
loop_
_entity.id
_entity.type
_entity.pdbx_description
1 polymer ?
#
loop_
_entity_poly.entity_id
_entity_poly.type
_entity_poly.pdbx_seq_one_letter_code
_entity_poly.pdbx_strand_id
1 'polypeptide(L)'
;MTATMFSPELLFYSKTHNPNPPAHLGSRYRKVGGFLPEAGNTIVCHAEKGSRTQTVLIEAREKYLAMPEAQQFLFTPISSLHMTLFEGVIETRRRQDFWPSDLPLETPIDDMTELMAARLEGFSMADPFNVAVVEARPSGLLLDGATENDRKVMRAWRHAFADLLGYRQPNHEDYKFHMTFAYAIERLEDEALPRWQAMLDDVAEDIRRKAPVFELTLPAFCVFEDMNHFHELLIFDFDA
;
A
#
# COMPACT_ATOMS: atom_id res chain seq x y z
N MET A 1 15.14 -0.16 30.32
CA MET A 1 14.57 0.40 29.08
C MET A 1 13.07 0.31 29.23
N THR A 2 12.38 1.42 29.44
CA THR A 2 10.91 1.44 29.42
C THR A 2 10.48 1.06 28.01
N ALA A 3 9.92 -0.13 27.85
CA ALA A 3 9.25 -0.49 26.62
C ALA A 3 8.18 0.58 26.37
N THR A 4 8.25 1.26 25.23
CA THR A 4 7.16 2.12 24.78
C THR A 4 5.90 1.25 24.74
N MET A 5 4.86 1.61 25.49
CA MET A 5 3.62 0.82 25.56
C MET A 5 2.91 0.67 24.21
N PHE A 6 3.23 1.53 23.23
CA PHE A 6 2.57 1.60 21.93
C PHE A 6 3.61 1.55 20.81
N SER A 7 3.26 0.90 19.70
CA SER A 7 4.13 0.81 18.52
C SER A 7 4.35 2.18 17.88
N PRO A 8 5.50 2.43 17.25
CA PRO A 8 5.72 3.67 16.48
C PRO A 8 4.66 3.88 15.40
N GLU A 9 4.19 2.81 14.77
CA GLU A 9 3.14 2.85 13.76
C GLU A 9 1.81 3.34 14.35
N LEU A 10 1.46 2.99 15.59
CA LEU A 10 0.28 3.52 16.28
C LEU A 10 0.48 4.98 16.71
N LEU A 11 1.65 5.31 17.29
CA LEU A 11 1.95 6.67 17.74
C LEU A 11 1.89 7.69 16.59
N PHE A 12 2.20 7.30 15.37
CA PHE A 12 2.04 8.15 14.19
C PHE A 12 0.59 8.64 13.96
N TYR A 13 -0.40 7.93 14.50
CA TYR A 13 -1.82 8.30 14.42
C TYR A 13 -2.35 8.97 15.68
N SER A 14 -1.54 9.09 16.74
CA SER A 14 -1.90 9.84 17.96
C SER A 14 -1.88 11.34 17.72
N LYS A 15 -2.87 12.04 18.28
CA LYS A 15 -2.95 13.49 18.25
C LYS A 15 -1.82 14.17 19.03
N THR A 16 -1.40 13.58 20.15
CA THR A 16 -0.31 14.09 20.99
C THR A 16 1.04 13.95 20.29
N HIS A 17 1.27 12.83 19.60
CA HIS A 17 2.57 12.53 18.99
C HIS A 17 2.68 13.03 17.54
N ASN A 18 1.54 13.18 16.84
CA ASN A 18 1.47 13.71 15.48
C ASN A 18 0.26 14.66 15.31
N PRO A 19 0.36 15.90 15.83
CA PRO A 19 -0.77 16.83 15.88
C PRO A 19 -1.17 17.39 14.51
N ASN A 20 -0.33 17.21 13.49
CA ASN A 20 -0.63 17.71 12.15
C ASN A 20 -1.80 16.91 11.53
N PRO A 21 -2.70 17.58 10.79
CA PRO A 21 -3.74 16.90 10.03
C PRO A 21 -3.16 15.78 9.13
N PRO A 22 -3.92 14.70 8.87
CA PRO A 22 -3.50 13.67 7.93
C PRO A 22 -3.16 14.30 6.56
N ALA A 23 -1.97 14.00 6.04
CA ALA A 23 -1.36 14.72 4.92
C ALA A 23 -2.19 14.69 3.61
N HIS A 24 -3.03 13.66 3.44
CA HIS A 24 -3.83 13.45 2.23
C HIS A 24 -5.29 13.88 2.36
N LEU A 25 -5.69 14.39 3.53
CA LEU A 25 -7.03 14.91 3.75
C LEU A 25 -7.23 16.19 2.91
N GLY A 26 -8.25 16.18 2.06
CA GLY A 26 -8.57 17.27 1.13
C GLY A 26 -7.94 17.14 -0.26
N SER A 27 -6.97 16.24 -0.46
CA SER A 27 -6.37 15.95 -1.78
C SER A 27 -6.70 14.56 -2.31
N ARG A 28 -6.62 13.52 -1.47
CA ARG A 28 -6.97 12.13 -1.82
C ARG A 28 -8.38 11.73 -1.40
N TYR A 29 -8.87 12.31 -0.31
CA TYR A 29 -10.19 12.03 0.24
C TYR A 29 -10.74 13.22 1.01
N ARG A 30 -12.06 13.27 1.12
CA ARG A 30 -12.78 14.25 1.95
C ARG A 30 -13.01 13.71 3.35
N LYS A 31 -13.31 14.61 4.30
CA LYS A 31 -13.83 14.23 5.62
C LYS A 31 -15.16 13.47 5.51
N VAL A 32 -15.99 13.88 4.54
CA VAL A 32 -17.28 13.25 4.21
C VAL A 32 -17.38 13.17 2.69
N GLY A 33 -17.84 12.04 2.16
CA GLY A 33 -18.03 11.85 0.72
C GLY A 33 -16.89 11.13 -0.01
N GLY A 34 -16.04 10.39 0.72
CA GLY A 34 -15.14 9.39 0.14
C GLY A 34 -13.88 9.94 -0.53
N PHE A 35 -13.34 9.13 -1.45
CA PHE A 35 -12.14 9.45 -2.22
C PHE A 35 -12.40 10.55 -3.25
N LEU A 36 -11.34 11.31 -3.55
CA LEU A 36 -11.29 12.35 -4.56
C LEU A 36 -10.58 11.81 -5.81
N PRO A 37 -10.88 12.35 -7.00
CA PRO A 37 -10.09 12.06 -8.19
C PRO A 37 -8.61 12.37 -7.94
N GLU A 38 -7.77 11.37 -8.14
CA GLU A 38 -6.33 11.43 -7.94
C GLU A 38 -5.66 10.43 -8.89
N ALA A 39 -5.81 10.69 -10.19
CA ALA A 39 -5.42 9.73 -11.21
C ALA A 39 -3.92 9.42 -11.20
N GLY A 40 -3.58 8.18 -11.53
CA GLY A 40 -2.21 7.73 -11.62
C GLY A 40 -2.09 6.29 -12.12
N ASN A 41 -0.86 5.80 -12.10
CA ASN A 41 -0.53 4.41 -12.39
C ASN A 41 0.42 3.83 -11.33
N THR A 42 0.52 2.51 -11.25
CA THR A 42 1.31 1.82 -10.21
C THR A 42 1.56 0.37 -10.61
N ILE A 43 2.49 -0.30 -9.92
CA ILE A 43 2.66 -1.75 -10.01
C ILE A 43 2.29 -2.37 -8.66
N VAL A 44 1.25 -3.20 -8.66
CA VAL A 44 0.65 -3.76 -7.44
C VAL A 44 0.44 -5.26 -7.54
N CYS A 45 0.28 -5.91 -6.40
CA CYS A 45 -0.19 -7.29 -6.29
C CYS A 45 -1.50 -7.27 -5.48
N HIS A 46 -2.60 -7.66 -6.11
CA HIS A 46 -3.93 -7.69 -5.49
C HIS A 46 -4.07 -8.88 -4.54
N ALA A 47 -4.91 -8.76 -3.51
CA ALA A 47 -5.33 -9.94 -2.76
C ALA A 47 -6.15 -10.86 -3.67
N GLU A 48 -5.76 -12.13 -3.78
CA GLU A 48 -6.41 -13.09 -4.69
C GLU A 48 -7.89 -13.27 -4.31
N LYS A 49 -8.80 -13.16 -5.28
CA LYS A 49 -10.24 -13.14 -5.02
C LYS A 49 -10.74 -14.52 -4.62
N GLY A 50 -11.50 -14.59 -3.52
CA GLY A 50 -12.01 -15.86 -2.97
C GLY A 50 -10.95 -16.69 -2.26
N SER A 51 -9.72 -16.19 -2.14
CA SER A 51 -8.65 -16.86 -1.40
C SER A 51 -8.89 -16.89 0.10
N ARG A 52 -8.14 -17.75 0.80
CA ARG A 52 -8.11 -17.74 2.26
C ARG A 52 -7.54 -16.42 2.77
N THR A 53 -6.54 -15.88 2.09
CA THR A 53 -5.95 -14.57 2.38
C THR A 53 -7.00 -13.47 2.36
N GLN A 54 -7.81 -13.36 1.30
CA GLN A 54 -8.87 -12.35 1.25
C GLN A 54 -9.88 -12.50 2.40
N THR A 55 -10.27 -13.73 2.73
CA THR A 55 -11.18 -14.01 3.85
C THR A 55 -10.60 -13.51 5.17
N VAL A 56 -9.34 -13.82 5.46
CA VAL A 56 -8.63 -13.37 6.67
C VAL A 56 -8.46 -11.85 6.71
N LEU A 57 -8.21 -11.20 5.56
CA LEU A 57 -8.13 -9.74 5.48
C LEU A 57 -9.49 -9.07 5.72
N ILE A 58 -10.59 -9.68 5.29
CA ILE A 58 -11.94 -9.20 5.61
C ILE A 58 -12.19 -9.28 7.11
N GLU A 59 -11.92 -10.44 7.75
CA GLU A 59 -12.05 -10.61 9.21
C GLU A 59 -11.19 -9.61 9.98
N ALA A 60 -9.96 -9.35 9.53
CA ALA A 60 -9.10 -8.33 10.12
C ALA A 60 -9.73 -6.94 10.03
N ARG A 61 -10.26 -6.55 8.86
CA ARG A 61 -10.92 -5.25 8.68
C ARG A 61 -12.20 -5.11 9.50
N GLU A 62 -12.93 -6.20 9.75
CA GLU A 62 -14.09 -6.19 10.65
C GLU A 62 -13.69 -5.79 12.08
N LYS A 63 -12.53 -6.24 12.58
CA LYS A 63 -12.00 -5.80 13.89
C LYS A 63 -11.72 -4.29 13.92
N TYR A 64 -11.21 -3.72 12.83
CA TYR A 64 -11.00 -2.26 12.71
C TYR A 64 -12.34 -1.52 12.69
N LEU A 65 -13.31 -2.01 11.93
CA LEU A 65 -14.65 -1.41 11.82
C LEU A 65 -15.45 -1.49 13.12
N ALA A 66 -15.14 -2.47 13.98
CA ALA A 66 -15.73 -2.59 15.31
C ALA A 66 -15.17 -1.60 16.34
N MET A 67 -14.09 -0.88 16.02
CA MET A 67 -13.52 0.12 16.92
C MET A 67 -14.41 1.36 17.02
N PRO A 68 -14.56 1.96 18.22
CA PRO A 68 -15.30 3.22 18.40
C PRO A 68 -14.85 4.37 17.48
N GLU A 69 -13.57 4.42 17.08
CA GLU A 69 -13.03 5.43 16.16
C GLU A 69 -13.04 4.99 14.70
N ALA A 70 -13.73 3.92 14.31
CA ALA A 70 -13.78 3.50 12.91
C ALA A 70 -14.22 4.67 11.98
N GLN A 71 -15.12 5.54 12.46
CA GLN A 71 -15.56 6.76 11.77
C GLN A 71 -14.48 7.85 11.57
N GLN A 72 -13.34 7.75 12.28
CA GLN A 72 -12.16 8.59 12.07
C GLN A 72 -11.29 8.09 10.91
N PHE A 73 -11.69 7.02 10.23
CA PHE A 73 -10.97 6.44 9.11
C PHE A 73 -11.91 6.27 7.91
N LEU A 74 -11.35 6.48 6.70
CA LEU A 74 -11.99 6.16 5.44
C LEU A 74 -11.44 4.84 4.93
N PHE A 75 -12.27 3.80 4.88
CA PHE A 75 -11.88 2.47 4.41
C PHE A 75 -11.94 2.35 2.88
N THR A 76 -10.95 1.68 2.32
CA THR A 76 -10.91 1.31 0.89
C THR A 76 -11.85 0.13 0.61
N PRO A 77 -12.36 -0.05 -0.62
CA PRO A 77 -13.12 -1.26 -0.99
C PRO A 77 -12.32 -2.56 -0.80
N ILE A 78 -13.00 -3.68 -0.48
CA ILE A 78 -12.34 -5.00 -0.41
C ILE A 78 -11.67 -5.38 -1.74
N SER A 79 -12.32 -5.04 -2.85
CA SER A 79 -11.81 -5.29 -4.20
C SER A 79 -10.55 -4.49 -4.54
N SER A 80 -10.20 -3.47 -3.76
CA SER A 80 -9.01 -2.65 -3.99
C SER A 80 -7.86 -3.03 -3.06
N LEU A 81 -7.97 -4.08 -2.24
CA LEU A 81 -6.87 -4.51 -1.38
C LEU A 81 -5.70 -5.02 -2.22
N HIS A 82 -4.55 -4.38 -2.03
CA HIS A 82 -3.32 -4.71 -2.75
C HIS A 82 -2.10 -4.34 -1.91
N MET A 83 -0.95 -4.92 -2.27
CA MET A 83 0.36 -4.42 -1.90
C MET A 83 0.97 -3.71 -3.10
N THR A 84 1.44 -2.48 -2.92
CA THR A 84 2.23 -1.80 -3.95
C THR A 84 3.65 -2.35 -3.96
N LEU A 85 4.09 -2.87 -5.11
CA LEU A 85 5.45 -3.31 -5.34
C LEU A 85 6.32 -2.13 -5.81
N PHE A 86 5.79 -1.31 -6.73
CA PHE A 86 6.42 -0.09 -7.21
C PHE A 86 5.37 1.01 -7.44
N GLU A 87 5.63 2.20 -6.89
CA GLU A 87 4.76 3.35 -7.09
C GLU A 87 5.05 3.99 -8.45
N GLY A 88 4.02 4.09 -9.29
CA GLY A 88 4.07 4.81 -10.57
C GLY A 88 3.96 6.32 -10.37
N VAL A 89 3.38 7.01 -11.35
CA VAL A 89 3.11 8.45 -11.26
C VAL A 89 1.70 8.75 -10.78
N ILE A 90 1.49 9.93 -10.18
CA ILE A 90 0.18 10.37 -9.68
C ILE A 90 0.04 11.90 -9.82
N GLU A 91 -1.16 12.35 -10.17
CA GLU A 91 -1.47 13.75 -10.50
C GLU A 91 -1.06 14.75 -9.40
N THR A 92 -1.20 14.37 -8.13
CA THR A 92 -0.89 15.22 -6.98
C THR A 92 0.60 15.28 -6.62
N ARG A 93 1.47 14.55 -7.34
CA ARG A 93 2.91 14.44 -7.02
C ARG A 93 3.81 14.52 -8.25
N ARG A 94 3.62 15.56 -9.07
CA ARG A 94 4.48 15.90 -10.22
C ARG A 94 5.80 16.53 -9.77
N ARG A 95 6.83 15.72 -9.50
CA ARG A 95 8.17 16.17 -9.13
C ARG A 95 9.26 15.17 -9.54
N GLN A 96 10.49 15.65 -9.71
CA GLN A 96 11.58 14.90 -10.35
C GLN A 96 11.96 13.57 -9.68
N ASP A 97 11.81 13.46 -8.36
CA ASP A 97 12.10 12.24 -7.58
C ASP A 97 10.94 11.22 -7.57
N PHE A 98 9.81 11.56 -8.21
CA PHE A 98 8.62 10.70 -8.36
C PHE A 98 8.14 10.65 -9.81
N TRP A 99 9.01 10.99 -10.77
CA TRP A 99 8.69 11.11 -12.18
C TRP A 99 9.88 10.67 -13.04
N PRO A 100 9.69 10.00 -14.18
CA PRO A 100 10.77 9.68 -15.11
C PRO A 100 11.57 10.91 -15.49
N SER A 101 12.89 10.83 -15.31
CA SER A 101 13.74 12.03 -15.40
C SER A 101 13.83 12.66 -16.79
N ASP A 102 13.48 11.89 -17.83
CA ASP A 102 13.51 12.25 -19.23
C ASP A 102 12.16 12.76 -19.77
N LEU A 103 11.12 12.79 -18.93
CA LEU A 103 9.77 13.23 -19.31
C LEU A 103 9.38 14.55 -18.58
N PRO A 104 8.69 15.49 -19.25
CA PRO A 104 8.20 16.71 -18.60
C PRO A 104 7.22 16.41 -17.46
N LEU A 105 7.32 17.16 -16.36
CA LEU A 105 6.41 17.02 -15.20
C LEU A 105 4.94 17.33 -15.53
N GLU A 106 4.67 18.08 -16.59
CA GLU A 106 3.33 18.45 -17.05
C GLU A 106 2.71 17.40 -18.01
N THR A 107 3.42 16.30 -18.31
CA THR A 107 2.90 15.25 -19.20
C THR A 107 1.60 14.68 -18.61
N PRO A 108 0.48 14.65 -19.36
CA PRO A 108 -0.78 14.09 -18.89
C PRO A 108 -0.64 12.67 -18.33
N ILE A 109 -1.47 12.29 -17.35
CA ILE A 109 -1.39 10.95 -16.72
C ILE A 109 -1.64 9.83 -17.73
N ASP A 110 -2.54 10.03 -18.69
CA ASP A 110 -2.83 9.05 -19.74
C ASP A 110 -1.61 8.84 -20.64
N ASP A 111 -0.99 9.92 -21.14
CA ASP A 111 0.25 9.89 -21.91
C ASP A 111 1.39 9.22 -21.11
N MET A 112 1.52 9.54 -19.83
CA MET A 112 2.49 8.90 -18.93
C MET A 112 2.25 7.40 -18.81
N THR A 113 0.99 6.99 -18.75
CA THR A 113 0.62 5.57 -18.66
C THR A 113 1.02 4.84 -19.94
N GLU A 114 0.74 5.39 -21.11
CA GLU A 114 1.15 4.80 -22.39
C GLU A 114 2.69 4.68 -22.50
N LEU A 115 3.40 5.76 -22.14
CA LEU A 115 4.86 5.79 -22.16
C LEU A 115 5.48 4.77 -21.19
N MET A 116 4.95 4.66 -19.98
CA MET A 116 5.43 3.70 -18.98
C MET A 116 5.07 2.27 -19.35
N ALA A 117 3.87 2.01 -19.88
CA ALA A 117 3.46 0.72 -20.39
C ALA A 117 4.40 0.24 -21.51
N ALA A 118 4.76 1.12 -22.45
CA ALA A 118 5.71 0.81 -23.52
C ALA A 118 7.12 0.47 -23.00
N ARG A 119 7.59 1.09 -21.91
CA ARG A 119 8.87 0.73 -21.26
C ARG A 119 8.82 -0.61 -20.54
N LEU A 120 7.64 -1.02 -20.10
CA LEU A 120 7.39 -2.27 -19.39
C LEU A 120 7.00 -3.42 -20.33
N GLU A 121 6.72 -3.13 -21.60
CA GLU A 121 6.34 -4.14 -22.60
C GLU A 121 7.47 -5.15 -22.81
N GLY A 122 7.13 -6.43 -22.73
CA GLY A 122 8.10 -7.53 -22.85
C GLY A 122 9.03 -7.68 -21.64
N PHE A 123 8.82 -6.92 -20.56
CA PHE A 123 9.53 -7.16 -19.31
C PHE A 123 9.05 -8.47 -18.67
N SER A 124 9.99 -9.37 -18.40
CA SER A 124 9.77 -10.55 -17.59
C SER A 124 10.85 -10.66 -16.52
N MET A 125 10.47 -11.14 -15.35
CA MET A 125 11.41 -11.51 -14.29
C MET A 125 11.01 -12.89 -13.78
N ALA A 126 12.00 -13.79 -13.71
CA ALA A 126 11.75 -15.21 -13.51
C ALA A 126 11.49 -15.61 -12.05
N ASP A 127 11.84 -14.76 -11.07
CA ASP A 127 11.82 -15.15 -9.67
C ASP A 127 10.54 -14.66 -8.95
N PRO A 128 9.67 -15.58 -8.50
CA PRO A 128 8.53 -15.24 -7.65
C PRO A 128 8.98 -14.89 -6.23
N PHE A 129 8.12 -14.19 -5.49
CA PHE A 129 8.32 -13.90 -4.08
C PHE A 129 7.04 -14.14 -3.28
N ASN A 130 7.22 -14.51 -2.02
CA ASN A 130 6.15 -14.67 -1.05
C ASN A 130 6.12 -13.50 -0.08
N VAL A 131 4.92 -13.05 0.30
CA VAL A 131 4.72 -11.92 1.21
C VAL A 131 4.05 -12.40 2.49
N ALA A 132 4.46 -11.85 3.64
CA ALA A 132 3.86 -12.10 4.93
C ALA A 132 3.60 -10.81 5.70
N VAL A 133 2.71 -10.87 6.69
CA VAL A 133 2.46 -9.75 7.61
C VAL A 133 3.61 -9.58 8.59
N VAL A 134 4.05 -8.33 8.79
CA VAL A 134 5.01 -7.95 9.83
C VAL A 134 4.26 -7.53 11.10
N GLU A 135 3.42 -6.51 10.98
CA GLU A 135 2.56 -6.00 12.05
C GLU A 135 1.33 -5.31 11.45
N ALA A 136 0.31 -5.12 12.28
CA ALA A 136 -0.84 -4.31 11.92
C ALA A 136 -0.62 -2.86 12.39
N ARG A 137 -1.17 -1.91 11.64
CA ARG A 137 -1.14 -0.47 11.96
C ARG A 137 -2.51 0.16 11.70
N PRO A 138 -2.79 1.39 12.18
CA PRO A 138 -4.12 1.97 12.01
C PRO A 138 -4.62 2.09 10.56
N SER A 139 -3.72 2.25 9.57
CA SER A 139 -4.10 2.29 8.15
C SER A 139 -4.21 0.93 7.46
N GLY A 140 -3.85 -0.17 8.11
CA GLY A 140 -3.85 -1.51 7.51
C GLY A 140 -2.68 -2.36 8.00
N LEU A 141 -1.91 -2.95 7.10
CA LEU A 141 -0.86 -3.89 7.44
C LEU A 141 0.50 -3.43 6.94
N LEU A 142 1.54 -3.63 7.75
CA LEU A 142 2.92 -3.69 7.26
C LEU A 142 3.23 -5.10 6.79
N LEU A 143 3.87 -5.19 5.63
CA LEU A 143 4.20 -6.44 4.94
C LEU A 143 5.70 -6.49 4.66
N ASP A 144 6.21 -7.69 4.43
CA ASP A 144 7.57 -7.91 3.96
C ASP A 144 7.67 -9.27 3.24
N GLY A 145 8.80 -9.52 2.60
CA GLY A 145 9.11 -10.85 2.07
C GLY A 145 9.09 -11.90 3.18
N ALA A 146 8.38 -13.00 2.95
CA ALA A 146 8.18 -14.06 3.95
C ALA A 146 9.52 -14.67 4.42
N THR A 147 10.52 -14.68 3.55
CA THR A 147 11.90 -15.08 3.84
C THR A 147 12.91 -14.00 3.41
N GLU A 148 14.17 -14.19 3.81
CA GLU A 148 15.27 -13.34 3.32
C GLU A 148 15.46 -13.41 1.81
N ASN A 149 15.15 -14.56 1.19
CA ASN A 149 15.20 -14.67 -0.27
C ASN A 149 14.10 -13.85 -0.92
N ASP A 150 12.87 -13.93 -0.40
CA ASP A 150 11.75 -13.14 -0.93
C ASP A 150 12.05 -11.63 -0.86
N ARG A 151 12.65 -11.16 0.24
CA ARG A 151 13.09 -9.76 0.37
C ARG A 151 14.09 -9.34 -0.70
N LYS A 152 15.04 -10.21 -1.03
CA LYS A 152 16.03 -9.95 -2.09
C LYS A 152 15.36 -9.90 -3.46
N VAL A 153 14.46 -10.84 -3.74
CA VAL A 153 13.70 -10.89 -5.00
C VAL A 153 12.82 -9.64 -5.13
N MET A 154 12.05 -9.27 -4.10
CA MET A 154 11.24 -8.04 -4.10
C MET A 154 12.08 -6.77 -4.34
N ARG A 155 13.29 -6.69 -3.78
CA ARG A 155 14.23 -5.60 -4.07
C ARG A 155 14.69 -5.60 -5.52
N ALA A 156 15.02 -6.78 -6.07
CA ALA A 156 15.41 -6.92 -7.48
C ALA A 156 14.29 -6.47 -8.43
N TRP A 157 13.03 -6.87 -8.15
CA TRP A 157 11.85 -6.37 -8.87
C TRP A 157 11.78 -4.84 -8.87
N ARG A 158 11.91 -4.23 -7.70
CA ARG A 158 11.88 -2.76 -7.57
C ARG A 158 13.02 -2.08 -8.32
N HIS A 159 14.23 -2.64 -8.26
CA HIS A 159 15.39 -2.12 -8.97
C HIS A 159 15.19 -2.17 -10.48
N ALA A 160 14.68 -3.29 -11.01
CA ALA A 160 14.38 -3.44 -12.42
C ALA A 160 13.33 -2.42 -12.90
N PHE A 161 12.23 -2.25 -12.15
CA PHE A 161 11.23 -1.23 -12.48
C PHE A 161 11.78 0.18 -12.42
N ALA A 162 12.61 0.51 -11.44
CA ALA A 162 13.26 1.81 -11.38
C ALA A 162 14.15 2.08 -12.59
N ASP A 163 14.91 1.09 -13.04
CA ASP A 163 15.81 1.22 -14.18
C ASP A 163 15.03 1.37 -15.49
N LEU A 164 13.95 0.59 -15.68
CA LEU A 164 13.07 0.70 -16.85
C LEU A 164 12.29 2.01 -16.88
N LEU A 165 11.74 2.43 -15.74
CA LEU A 165 10.88 3.61 -15.66
C LEU A 165 11.69 4.91 -15.52
N GLY A 166 12.98 4.83 -15.18
CA GLY A 166 13.90 5.97 -15.21
C GLY A 166 13.81 6.90 -14.00
N TYR A 167 13.38 6.39 -12.84
CA TYR A 167 13.40 7.12 -11.57
C TYR A 167 13.42 6.21 -10.34
N ARG A 168 13.89 6.75 -9.22
CA ARG A 168 13.87 6.12 -7.89
C ARG A 168 13.38 7.15 -6.87
N GLN A 169 12.38 6.76 -6.09
CA GLN A 169 11.90 7.59 -4.98
C GLN A 169 12.95 7.72 -3.88
N PRO A 170 12.91 8.79 -3.04
CA PRO A 170 13.87 8.95 -1.95
C PRO A 170 13.94 7.77 -0.98
N ASN A 171 12.82 7.07 -0.80
CA ASN A 171 12.70 5.90 0.07
C ASN A 171 12.86 4.56 -0.68
N HIS A 172 13.51 4.54 -1.85
CA HIS A 172 13.50 3.37 -2.72
C HIS A 172 14.12 2.12 -2.06
N GLU A 173 15.19 2.29 -1.27
CA GLU A 173 15.93 1.21 -0.61
C GLU A 173 15.31 0.75 0.72
N ASP A 174 14.57 1.63 1.38
CA ASP A 174 13.92 1.45 2.69
C ASP A 174 12.39 1.47 2.60
N TYR A 175 11.85 1.18 1.42
CA TYR A 175 10.41 1.15 1.17
C TYR A 175 9.71 0.15 2.09
N LYS A 176 8.72 0.65 2.84
CA LYS A 176 7.89 -0.16 3.71
C LYS A 176 6.71 -0.73 2.92
N PHE A 177 6.80 -2.00 2.53
CA PHE A 177 5.67 -2.69 1.92
C PHE A 177 4.48 -2.71 2.88
N HIS A 178 3.29 -2.52 2.32
CA HIS A 178 2.09 -2.42 3.11
C HIS A 178 0.85 -2.73 2.27
N MET A 179 -0.23 -3.05 2.96
CA MET A 179 -1.57 -3.13 2.39
C MET A 179 -2.48 -2.15 3.12
N THR A 180 -3.09 -1.24 2.36
CA THR A 180 -3.92 -0.18 2.91
C THR A 180 -5.36 -0.65 3.08
N PHE A 181 -5.85 -0.62 4.31
CA PHE A 181 -7.26 -0.83 4.65
C PHE A 181 -8.02 0.49 4.73
N ALA A 182 -7.37 1.54 5.23
CA ALA A 182 -8.00 2.82 5.47
C ALA A 182 -7.02 3.99 5.55
N TYR A 183 -7.56 5.20 5.35
CA TYR A 183 -6.86 6.46 5.56
C TYR A 183 -7.46 7.20 6.75
N ALA A 184 -6.62 7.75 7.63
CA ALA A 184 -7.09 8.53 8.76
C ALA A 184 -7.68 9.87 8.32
N ILE A 185 -8.90 10.15 8.78
CA ILE A 185 -9.58 11.44 8.66
C ILE A 185 -9.23 12.32 9.87
N GLU A 186 -9.15 11.71 11.06
CA GLU A 186 -8.80 12.37 12.31
C GLU A 186 -7.70 11.59 13.05
N ARG A 187 -7.00 12.25 13.97
CA ARG A 187 -6.01 11.61 14.84
C ARG A 187 -6.71 10.97 16.03
N LEU A 188 -6.16 9.85 16.50
CA LEU A 188 -6.62 9.15 17.69
C LEU A 188 -6.25 9.97 18.94
N GLU A 189 -7.19 10.09 19.88
CA GLU A 189 -6.92 10.59 21.22
C GLU A 189 -6.13 9.55 22.03
N ASP A 190 -5.39 9.98 23.05
CA ASP A 190 -4.47 9.10 23.79
C ASP A 190 -5.21 7.97 24.54
N GLU A 191 -6.47 8.19 24.94
CA GLU A 191 -7.32 7.19 25.57
C GLU A 191 -7.67 6.03 24.62
N ALA A 192 -7.56 6.23 23.30
CA ALA A 192 -7.80 5.20 22.30
C ALA A 192 -6.61 4.25 22.13
N LEU A 193 -5.38 4.73 22.37
CA LEU A 193 -4.16 4.00 22.02
C LEU A 193 -4.05 2.61 22.66
N PRO A 194 -4.36 2.39 23.96
CA PRO A 194 -4.26 1.06 24.56
C PRO A 194 -5.09 0.00 23.87
N ARG A 195 -6.35 0.31 23.53
CA ARG A 195 -7.22 -0.67 22.87
C ARG A 195 -6.94 -0.79 21.38
N TRP A 196 -6.45 0.26 20.74
CA TRP A 196 -5.95 0.14 19.36
C TRP A 196 -4.72 -0.76 19.31
N GLN A 197 -3.75 -0.60 20.21
CA GLN A 197 -2.58 -1.47 20.27
C GLN A 197 -3.00 -2.94 20.45
N ALA A 198 -3.87 -3.23 21.42
CA ALA A 198 -4.36 -4.58 21.66
C ALA A 198 -5.08 -5.18 20.43
N MET A 199 -5.90 -4.39 19.75
CA MET A 199 -6.59 -4.83 18.52
C MET A 199 -5.60 -5.10 17.38
N LEU A 200 -4.59 -4.23 17.20
CA LEU A 200 -3.57 -4.39 16.16
C LEU A 200 -2.70 -5.64 16.39
N ASP A 201 -2.30 -5.88 17.64
CA ASP A 201 -1.53 -7.08 18.02
C ASP A 201 -2.34 -8.36 17.71
N ASP A 202 -3.61 -8.39 18.12
CA ASP A 202 -4.54 -9.51 17.87
C ASP A 202 -4.79 -9.72 16.36
N VAL A 203 -4.95 -8.66 15.58
CA VAL A 203 -5.05 -8.75 14.12
C VAL A 203 -3.80 -9.38 13.53
N ALA A 204 -2.61 -8.89 13.88
CA ALA A 204 -1.36 -9.39 13.32
C ALA A 204 -1.12 -10.87 13.69
N GLU A 205 -1.42 -11.26 14.92
CA GLU A 205 -1.34 -12.66 15.37
C GLU A 205 -2.33 -13.58 14.66
N ASP A 206 -3.57 -13.14 14.50
CA ASP A 206 -4.59 -13.91 13.77
C ASP A 206 -4.22 -14.11 12.31
N ILE A 207 -3.73 -13.07 11.64
CA ILE A 207 -3.25 -13.16 10.27
C ILE A 207 -2.07 -14.12 10.19
N ARG A 208 -1.04 -13.98 11.04
CA ARG A 208 0.13 -14.90 11.04
C ARG A 208 -0.29 -16.36 11.19
N ARG A 209 -1.30 -16.64 12.02
CA ARG A 209 -1.81 -18.00 12.24
C ARG A 209 -2.64 -18.51 11.06
N LYS A 210 -3.50 -17.66 10.48
CA LYS A 210 -4.49 -18.08 9.48
C LYS A 210 -4.00 -17.95 8.04
N ALA A 211 -3.12 -17.02 7.73
CA ALA A 211 -2.56 -16.73 6.41
C ALA A 211 -1.06 -16.36 6.56
N PRO A 212 -0.18 -17.33 6.91
CA PRO A 212 1.23 -17.07 7.17
C PRO A 212 1.99 -16.55 5.94
N VAL A 213 1.53 -16.92 4.74
CA VAL A 213 1.96 -16.38 3.45
C VAL A 213 0.71 -15.92 2.72
N PHE A 214 0.76 -14.73 2.14
CA PHE A 214 -0.38 -14.13 1.44
C PHE A 214 -0.50 -14.67 0.02
N GLU A 215 -1.71 -15.06 -0.35
CA GLU A 215 -2.12 -15.35 -1.72
C GLU A 215 -2.39 -14.02 -2.42
N LEU A 216 -1.38 -13.50 -3.11
CA LEU A 216 -1.47 -12.29 -3.93
C LEU A 216 -1.42 -12.66 -5.41
N THR A 217 -2.05 -11.86 -6.26
CA THR A 217 -1.92 -11.95 -7.71
C THR A 217 -0.47 -11.67 -8.12
N LEU A 218 -0.13 -12.01 -9.36
CA LEU A 218 1.11 -11.55 -9.99
C LEU A 218 1.22 -10.02 -9.94
N PRO A 219 2.44 -9.47 -9.89
CA PRO A 219 2.64 -8.05 -10.09
C PRO A 219 1.99 -7.60 -11.40
N ALA A 220 1.22 -6.51 -11.36
CA ALA A 220 0.58 -5.94 -12.53
C ALA A 220 0.75 -4.42 -12.55
N PHE A 221 1.06 -3.87 -13.72
CA PHE A 221 0.97 -2.44 -13.98
C PHE A 221 -0.50 -2.05 -14.13
N CYS A 222 -0.96 -1.13 -13.29
CA CYS A 222 -2.36 -0.73 -13.17
C CYS A 222 -2.51 0.78 -13.32
N VAL A 223 -3.70 1.20 -13.77
CA VAL A 223 -4.19 2.58 -13.68
C VAL A 223 -5.28 2.71 -12.64
N PHE A 224 -5.43 3.91 -12.10
CA PHE A 224 -6.49 4.22 -11.15
C PHE A 224 -6.94 5.69 -11.31
N GLU A 225 -8.24 5.92 -11.15
CA GLU A 225 -8.83 7.28 -11.12
C GLU A 225 -8.82 7.87 -9.70
N ASP A 226 -8.91 7.00 -8.69
CA ASP A 226 -8.84 7.28 -7.27
C ASP A 226 -8.49 5.98 -6.51
N MET A 227 -8.62 5.94 -5.18
CA MET A 227 -8.23 4.78 -4.38
C MET A 227 -9.26 3.63 -4.34
N ASN A 228 -10.37 3.72 -5.09
CA ASN A 228 -11.43 2.71 -5.07
C ASN A 228 -11.14 1.50 -5.95
N HIS A 229 -10.37 1.67 -7.03
CA HIS A 229 -10.11 0.60 -7.99
C HIS A 229 -8.79 0.81 -8.73
N PHE A 230 -8.07 -0.28 -8.96
CA PHE A 230 -6.84 -0.33 -9.74
C PHE A 230 -7.10 -1.33 -10.86
N HIS A 231 -7.08 -0.84 -12.10
CA HIS A 231 -7.35 -1.63 -13.29
C HIS A 231 -6.04 -2.11 -13.90
N GLU A 232 -5.88 -3.43 -13.98
CA GLU A 232 -4.69 -4.08 -14.54
C GLU A 232 -4.59 -3.83 -16.05
N LEU A 233 -3.44 -3.33 -16.50
CA LEU A 233 -3.12 -3.13 -17.92
C LEU A 233 -2.11 -4.17 -18.42
N LEU A 234 -1.07 -4.46 -17.63
CA LEU A 234 -0.02 -5.43 -17.96
C LEU A 234 0.26 -6.30 -16.74
N ILE A 235 0.18 -7.62 -16.90
CA ILE A 235 0.51 -8.58 -15.85
C ILE A 235 1.92 -9.12 -16.14
N PHE A 236 2.80 -9.09 -15.13
CA PHE A 236 4.15 -9.61 -15.25
C PHE A 236 4.16 -11.10 -14.88
N ASP A 237 4.07 -11.96 -15.89
CA ASP A 237 4.15 -13.40 -15.73
C ASP A 237 5.60 -13.91 -15.66
N PHE A 238 5.72 -15.18 -15.26
CA PHE A 238 7.00 -15.87 -15.13
C PHE A 238 7.33 -16.72 -16.37
N ASP A 239 6.42 -16.78 -17.35
CA ASP A 239 6.47 -17.62 -18.54
C ASP A 239 6.52 -16.74 -19.81
N ALA A 240 7.61 -16.00 -20.01
CA ALA A 240 7.90 -15.28 -21.26
C ALA A 240 9.24 -15.71 -21.87
#